data_AF-A0A3C0VGL7-F1
#
_entry.id   AF-A0A3C0VGL7-F1
#
_cell.length_a   1.000
_cell.length_b   1.000
_cell.length_c   1.000
_cell.angle_alpha   90.00
_cell.angle_beta   90.00
_cell.angle_gamma   90.00
#
_symmetry.space_group_name_H-M   'P 1'
#
loop_
_entity.id
_entity.type
_entity.pdbx_description
1 polymer ?
#
loop_
_entity_poly.entity_id
_entity_poly.type
_entity_poly.pdbx_seq_one_letter_code
_entity_poly.pdbx_strand_id
1 'polypeptide(L)'
;KRGDTNADGRLNIADAICALGYLFGGPADPCKTGVRNCMDSADANDDGKVDVADAIKILGHLFTQTGPLPPPFETCGIDETDDALGCDIFAACP
;
A
#
# COMPACT_ATOMS: atom_id res chain seq x y z
N LYS A 1 -2.17 7.35 1.96
CA LYS A 1 -0.70 7.43 2.15
C LYS A 1 -0.09 6.21 1.49
N ARG A 2 0.53 6.39 0.33
CA ARG A 2 1.01 5.31 -0.53
C ARG A 2 2.10 4.49 0.17
N GLY A 3 1.96 3.17 0.12
CA GLY A 3 2.85 2.20 0.76
C GLY A 3 2.48 1.82 2.19
N ASP A 4 1.58 2.53 2.87
CA ASP A 4 1.08 2.15 4.21
C ASP A 4 -0.06 1.14 4.03
N THR A 5 0.32 -0.11 3.82
CA THR A 5 -0.57 -1.18 3.36
C THR A 5 -1.38 -1.78 4.51
N ASN A 6 -0.86 -1.68 5.74
CA ASN A 6 -1.56 -2.14 6.94
C ASN A 6 -2.35 -1.02 7.65
N ALA A 7 -2.34 0.20 7.10
CA ALA A 7 -3.03 1.38 7.60
C ALA A 7 -2.68 1.75 9.06
N ASP A 8 -1.42 1.55 9.47
CA ASP A 8 -0.93 1.86 10.82
C ASP A 8 -0.25 3.24 10.94
N GLY A 9 -0.13 3.96 9.83
CA GLY A 9 0.46 5.30 9.77
C GLY A 9 1.97 5.29 9.58
N ARG A 10 2.62 4.13 9.54
CA ARG A 10 4.07 3.98 9.38
C ARG A 10 4.35 3.28 8.06
N LEU A 11 5.52 3.56 7.49
CA LEU A 11 6.01 2.81 6.33
C LEU A 11 7.22 1.99 6.79
N ASN A 12 7.06 0.68 6.85
CA ASN A 12 8.08 -0.26 7.28
C ASN A 12 7.89 -1.65 6.62
N ILE A 13 8.66 -2.65 7.05
CA ILE A 13 8.60 -3.99 6.44
C ILE A 13 7.24 -4.67 6.60
N ALA A 14 6.46 -4.31 7.63
CA ALA A 14 5.12 -4.84 7.84
C ALA A 14 4.18 -4.53 6.68
N ASP A 15 4.39 -3.41 5.97
CA ASP A 15 3.59 -3.03 4.81
C ASP A 15 3.81 -3.97 3.63
N ALA A 16 5.08 -4.25 3.31
CA ALA A 16 5.42 -5.22 2.27
C ALA A 16 4.90 -6.62 2.61
N ILE A 17 4.97 -7.01 3.89
CA ILE A 17 4.38 -8.28 4.36
C ILE A 17 2.86 -8.26 4.19
N CYS A 18 2.21 -7.13 4.48
CA CYS A 18 0.76 -7.01 4.36
C CYS A 18 0.29 -7.04 2.90
N ALA A 19 1.02 -6.40 1.97
CA ALA A 19 0.79 -6.52 0.53
C ALA A 19 0.85 -8.00 0.09
N LEU A 20 1.88 -8.73 0.52
CA LEU A 20 2.02 -10.16 0.22
C LEU A 20 0.95 -11.02 0.90
N GLY A 21 0.50 -10.66 2.10
CA GLY A 21 -0.62 -11.28 2.81
C GLY A 21 -1.95 -11.08 2.07
N TYR A 22 -2.17 -9.89 1.52
CA TYR A 22 -3.30 -9.63 0.64
C TYR A 22 -3.26 -10.49 -0.63
N LEU A 23 -2.11 -10.67 -1.25
CA LEU A 23 -1.98 -11.46 -2.49
C LEU A 23 -2.05 -12.97 -2.23
N PHE A 24 -1.28 -13.47 -1.27
CA PHE A 24 -0.99 -14.90 -1.10
C PHE A 24 -1.42 -15.47 0.25
N GLY A 25 -1.78 -14.62 1.21
CA GLY A 25 -2.28 -15.05 2.51
C GLY A 25 -3.57 -15.87 2.41
N GLY A 26 -3.87 -16.60 3.48
CA GLY A 26 -5.11 -17.36 3.57
C GLY A 26 -6.35 -16.46 3.69
N PRO A 27 -7.57 -17.02 3.60
CA PRO A 27 -8.81 -16.24 3.70
C PRO A 27 -8.99 -15.48 5.02
N ALA A 28 -8.33 -15.92 6.10
CA ALA A 28 -8.38 -15.30 7.42
C ALA A 28 -7.24 -14.30 7.69
N ASP A 29 -6.37 -14.05 6.71
CA ASP A 29 -5.30 -13.07 6.86
C ASP A 29 -5.91 -11.65 6.98
N PRO A 30 -5.57 -10.88 8.03
CA PRO A 30 -6.15 -9.55 8.25
C PRO A 30 -5.90 -8.59 7.08
N CYS A 31 -4.82 -8.78 6.32
CA CYS A 31 -4.49 -7.96 5.17
C CYS A 31 -5.43 -8.18 3.98
N LYS A 32 -6.19 -9.29 3.92
CA LYS A 32 -7.23 -9.49 2.89
C LYS A 32 -8.31 -8.41 2.97
N THR A 33 -8.78 -8.13 4.17
CA THR A 33 -9.79 -7.10 4.42
C THR A 33 -9.15 -5.73 4.52
N GLY A 34 -8.01 -5.62 5.21
CA GLY A 34 -7.29 -4.36 5.40
C GLY A 34 -6.95 -3.66 4.08
N VAL A 35 -6.32 -4.38 3.14
CA VAL A 35 -5.97 -3.81 1.83
C VAL A 35 -7.20 -3.53 0.98
N ARG A 36 -8.26 -4.34 1.08
CA ARG A 36 -9.50 -4.10 0.34
C ARG A 36 -10.23 -2.82 0.78
N ASN A 37 -9.98 -2.35 2.00
CA ASN A 37 -10.54 -1.09 2.49
C ASN A 37 -9.86 0.13 1.87
N CYS A 38 -8.60 0.01 1.45
CA CYS A 38 -7.88 1.04 0.73
C CYS A 38 -6.82 0.43 -0.18
N MET A 39 -7.18 0.23 -1.45
CA MET A 39 -6.28 -0.37 -2.44
C MET A 39 -5.22 0.63 -2.90
N ASP A 40 -5.51 1.93 -2.91
CA ASP A 40 -4.56 2.99 -3.29
C ASP A 40 -3.37 3.07 -2.33
N SER A 41 -3.55 2.70 -1.06
CA SER A 41 -2.42 2.64 -0.12
C SER A 41 -1.51 1.43 -0.38
N ALA A 42 -2.04 0.39 -1.01
CA ALA A 42 -1.34 -0.84 -1.34
C ALA A 42 -0.73 -0.83 -2.75
N ASP A 43 -1.24 -0.01 -3.66
CA ASP A 43 -0.60 0.29 -4.95
C ASP A 43 0.57 1.25 -4.73
N ALA A 44 1.73 0.67 -4.39
CA ALA A 44 2.92 1.39 -4.02
C ALA A 44 3.72 1.91 -5.21
N ASN A 45 3.54 1.31 -6.40
CA ASN A 45 4.20 1.75 -7.62
C ASN A 45 3.33 2.66 -8.50
N ASP A 46 2.06 2.88 -8.13
CA ASP A 46 1.08 3.75 -8.77
C ASP A 46 0.81 3.33 -10.23
N ASP A 47 0.56 2.03 -10.43
CA ASP A 47 0.28 1.45 -11.75
C ASP A 47 -1.16 0.97 -11.96
N GLY A 48 -2.03 1.23 -10.97
CA GLY A 48 -3.45 0.89 -10.95
C GLY A 48 -3.72 -0.57 -10.61
N LYS A 49 -2.75 -1.27 -10.01
CA LYS A 49 -2.86 -2.67 -9.59
C LYS A 49 -2.21 -2.87 -8.24
N VAL A 50 -2.74 -3.84 -7.51
CA VAL A 50 -2.09 -4.36 -6.30
C VAL A 50 -1.53 -5.73 -6.65
N ASP A 51 -0.22 -5.81 -6.83
CA ASP A 51 0.53 -7.03 -7.12
C ASP A 51 1.92 -7.07 -6.45
N VAL A 52 2.79 -8.00 -6.89
CA VAL A 52 4.10 -8.21 -6.25
C VAL A 52 5.03 -7.02 -6.47
N ALA A 53 4.83 -6.23 -7.52
CA ALA A 53 5.61 -5.04 -7.80
C ALA A 53 5.50 -4.01 -6.68
N ASP A 54 4.36 -3.94 -5.99
CA ASP A 54 4.15 -3.04 -4.85
C ASP A 54 5.01 -3.40 -3.65
N ALA A 55 5.01 -4.68 -3.28
CA ALA A 55 5.87 -5.18 -2.22
C ALA A 55 7.35 -4.94 -2.54
N ILE A 56 7.76 -5.13 -3.80
CA ILE A 56 9.12 -4.83 -4.27
C ILE A 56 9.41 -3.34 -4.16
N LYS A 57 8.46 -2.47 -4.54
CA LYS A 57 8.61 -1.02 -4.50
C LYS A 57 8.78 -0.52 -3.05
N ILE A 58 7.99 -1.03 -2.11
CA ILE A 58 8.12 -0.74 -0.67
C ILE A 58 9.50 -1.20 -0.16
N LEU A 59 9.90 -2.44 -0.42
CA LEU A 59 11.20 -2.96 0.03
C LEU A 59 12.37 -2.21 -0.59
N GLY A 60 12.25 -1.82 -1.87
CA GLY A 60 13.27 -1.04 -2.57
C GLY A 60 13.44 0.36 -1.96
N HIS A 61 12.34 1.00 -1.56
CA HIS A 61 12.39 2.25 -0.80
C HIS A 61 13.10 2.06 0.55
N LEU A 62 12.72 1.02 1.31
CA LEU A 62 13.21 0.79 2.68
C LEU A 62 14.68 0.37 2.75
N PHE A 63 15.15 -0.45 1.82
CA PHE A 63 16.45 -1.14 1.96
C PHE A 63 17.46 -0.80 0.86
N THR A 64 17.01 -0.31 -0.30
CA THR A 64 17.89 -0.02 -1.44
C THR A 64 17.83 1.44 -1.89
N GLN A 65 17.21 2.32 -1.08
CA GLN A 65 17.09 3.77 -1.33
C GLN A 65 16.51 4.07 -2.74
N THR A 66 15.67 3.18 -3.26
CA THR A 66 15.15 3.26 -4.63
C THR A 66 13.93 4.17 -4.70
N GLY A 67 14.22 5.48 -4.82
CA GLY A 67 13.23 6.54 -4.95
C GLY A 67 12.26 6.65 -3.76
N PRO A 68 11.57 7.79 -3.63
CA PRO A 68 10.31 7.80 -2.90
C PRO A 68 9.26 6.95 -3.65
N LEU A 69 8.18 6.58 -2.97
CA LEU A 69 6.99 6.10 -3.67
C LEU A 69 6.32 7.31 -4.38
N PRO A 70 5.54 7.08 -5.45
CA PRO A 70 4.73 8.13 -6.06
C PRO A 70 3.79 8.80 -5.03
N PRO A 71 3.44 10.08 -5.21
CA PRO A 71 2.46 10.74 -4.36
C PRO A 71 1.09 10.02 -4.42
N PRO A 72 0.25 10.09 -3.36
CA PRO A 72 0.47 10.76 -2.08
C PRO A 72 1.31 9.91 -1.10
N PHE A 73 2.60 10.25 -0.98
CA PHE A 73 3.62 9.56 -0.18
C PHE A 73 4.07 10.45 1.00
N GLU A 74 4.51 9.83 2.12
CA GLU A 74 4.77 10.44 3.45
C GLU A 74 3.55 11.01 4.18
N THR A 75 2.69 11.73 3.45
CA THR A 75 1.45 12.30 3.96
C THR A 75 0.23 11.61 3.37
N CYS A 76 -0.89 11.77 4.06
CA CYS A 76 -2.19 11.52 3.49
C CYS A 76 -2.45 12.47 2.33
N GLY A 77 -3.18 12.00 1.33
CA GLY A 77 -3.57 12.76 0.15
C GLY A 77 -4.51 11.92 -0.70
N ILE A 78 -5.19 12.59 -1.62
CA ILE A 78 -6.01 11.94 -2.65
C ILE A 78 -5.06 11.35 -3.69
N ASP A 79 -5.41 10.18 -4.21
CA ASP A 79 -4.73 9.67 -5.38
C ASP A 79 -5.12 10.50 -6.61
N GLU A 80 -4.13 11.06 -7.31
CA GLU A 80 -4.36 11.90 -8.50
C GLU A 80 -4.36 11.06 -9.78
N THR A 81 -3.97 9.79 -9.71
CA THR A 81 -4.10 8.85 -10.82
C THR A 81 -5.54 8.34 -10.90
N ASP A 82 -6.12 8.39 -12.09
CA ASP A 82 -7.47 7.89 -12.34
C ASP A 82 -7.38 6.41 -12.68
N ASP A 83 -7.82 5.55 -11.75
CA ASP A 83 -7.87 4.12 -11.94
C ASP A 83 -9.11 3.49 -11.26
N ALA A 84 -9.15 2.16 -11.20
CA ALA A 84 -10.26 1.41 -10.62
C ALA A 84 -10.06 1.06 -9.14
N LEU A 85 -8.91 1.44 -8.57
CA LEU A 85 -8.62 1.30 -7.16
C LEU A 85 -9.31 2.45 -6.41
N GLY A 86 -9.47 2.24 -5.12
CA GLY A 86 -10.10 3.24 -4.27
C GLY A 86 -9.73 3.04 -2.82
N CYS A 87 -10.03 4.09 -2.07
CA CYS A 87 -9.73 4.18 -0.64
C CYS A 87 -10.98 4.59 0.14
N ASP A 88 -11.79 3.58 0.51
CA ASP A 88 -13.05 3.78 1.24
C ASP A 88 -12.82 4.01 2.74
N ILE A 89 -11.89 3.26 3.33
CA ILE A 89 -11.58 3.31 4.76
C ILE A 89 -10.08 3.25 4.96
N PHE A 90 -9.51 4.31 5.55
CA PHE A 90 -8.09 4.35 5.85
C PHE A 90 -7.82 5.01 7.21
N ALA A 91 -7.67 4.18 8.24
CA ALA A 91 -7.59 4.64 9.64
C ALA A 91 -6.37 5.52 9.95
N ALA A 92 -5.31 5.41 9.15
CA ALA A 92 -4.10 6.22 9.29
C ALA A 92 -4.27 7.68 8.81
N CYS A 93 -5.36 7.99 8.09
CA CYS A 93 -5.68 9.36 7.67
C CYS A 93 -7.05 9.78 8.23
N PRO A 94 -7.13 10.82 9.09
CA PRO A 94 -8.38 11.36 9.60
C PRO A 94 -9.16 12.18 8.58
#